data_AF-A0A348Z053-F1
#
_entry.id   AF-A0A348Z053-F1
#
_cell.length_a   1.000
_cell.length_b   1.000
_cell.length_c   1.000
_cell.angle_alpha   90.00
_cell.angle_beta   90.00
_cell.angle_gamma   90.00
#
_symmetry.space_group_name_H-M   'P 1'
#
loop_
_entity.id
_entity.type
_entity.pdbx_description
1 polymer ?
#
loop_
_entity_poly.entity_id
_entity_poly.type
_entity_poly.pdbx_seq_one_letter_code
_entity_poly.pdbx_strand_id
1 'polypeptide(L)'
;VKISIGNGDCSALEVTTENTNGQIDLQYYAVNKGLIKSIYDIKTMKVTSTLKSIEENMRLNQSIRCYYPDENYKIHYEDKKLTFSTNDITKIAIQNLFKNFPGNNKGQLLGKNVTINSLYLNDDGMVYIDFSSNFVKEMNAGSGFESAILESIVNTIGKYYGVNKVYITIDNKPYSSGHIVKAKGEYFKVTCE
;
A
#
# COMPACT_ATOMS: atom_id res chain seq x y z
N VAL A 1 16.42 32.50 4.39
CA VAL A 1 17.50 32.36 3.38
C VAL A 1 16.89 32.31 1.98
N LYS A 2 17.52 32.92 0.95
CA LYS A 2 17.06 32.76 -0.44
C LYS A 2 17.68 31.49 -1.05
N ILE A 3 16.86 30.65 -1.68
CA ILE A 3 17.29 29.40 -2.32
C ILE A 3 16.74 29.35 -3.75
N SER A 4 17.63 29.07 -4.70
CA SER A 4 17.25 28.83 -6.09
C SER A 4 16.81 27.37 -6.26
N ILE A 5 15.61 27.19 -6.80
CA ILE A 5 15.04 25.91 -7.22
C ILE A 5 14.77 25.96 -8.73
N GLY A 6 14.41 24.84 -9.35
CA GLY A 6 14.23 24.83 -10.82
C GLY A 6 13.12 25.76 -11.34
N ASN A 7 12.17 26.16 -10.49
CA ASN A 7 11.10 27.11 -10.82
C ASN A 7 11.39 28.57 -10.34
N GLY A 8 12.64 28.90 -10.01
CA GLY A 8 13.06 30.24 -9.59
C GLY A 8 13.54 30.33 -8.14
N ASP A 9 13.68 31.55 -7.63
CA ASP A 9 14.15 31.80 -6.26
C ASP A 9 13.01 31.83 -5.26
N CYS A 10 13.23 31.27 -4.08
CA CYS A 10 12.27 31.28 -2.99
C CYS A 10 12.93 31.62 -1.64
N SER A 11 12.18 32.32 -0.80
CA SER A 11 12.55 32.53 0.60
C SER A 11 12.23 31.28 1.40
N ALA A 12 13.21 30.79 2.16
CA ALA A 12 13.09 29.58 2.96
C ALA A 12 13.54 29.79 4.41
N LEU A 13 12.89 29.06 5.31
CA LEU A 13 13.36 28.79 6.67
C LEU A 13 14.44 27.72 6.60
N GLU A 14 15.62 28.00 7.14
CA GLU A 14 16.66 26.99 7.32
C GLU A 14 16.47 26.34 8.69
N VAL A 15 16.52 25.02 8.72
CA VAL A 15 16.54 24.20 9.93
C VAL A 15 17.85 23.41 9.91
N THR A 16 18.68 23.62 10.92
CA THR A 16 19.98 22.96 11.04
C THR A 16 19.95 22.04 12.23
N THR A 17 20.29 20.77 12.00
CA THR A 17 20.45 19.76 13.04
C THR A 17 21.89 19.28 13.04
N GLU A 18 22.54 19.37 14.20
CA GLU A 18 23.88 18.82 14.40
C GLU A 18 23.78 17.66 15.40
N ASN A 19 24.30 16.49 15.02
CA ASN A 19 24.36 15.36 15.95
C ASN A 19 25.69 15.33 16.72
N THR A 20 25.76 14.49 17.75
CA THR A 20 26.95 14.35 18.61
C THR A 20 28.23 13.92 17.87
N ASN A 21 28.09 13.40 16.64
CA ASN A 21 29.21 12.91 15.83
C ASN A 21 29.73 13.99 14.86
N GLY A 22 29.17 15.20 14.89
CA GLY A 22 29.53 16.32 14.02
C GLY A 22 28.97 16.21 12.60
N GLN A 23 27.94 15.38 12.40
CA GLN A 23 27.14 15.41 11.17
C GLN A 23 26.17 16.59 11.24
N ILE A 24 26.04 17.29 10.12
CA ILE A 24 25.16 18.43 9.97
C ILE A 24 24.11 18.12 8.90
N ASP A 25 22.85 18.18 9.31
CA ASP A 25 21.68 18.08 8.44
C ASP A 25 21.03 19.45 8.32
N LEU A 26 21.08 20.05 7.13
CA LEU A 26 20.37 21.28 6.83
C LEU A 26 19.14 21.00 5.97
N GLN A 27 18.01 21.56 6.35
CA GLN A 27 16.77 21.48 5.60
C GLN A 27 16.22 22.88 5.38
N TYR A 28 15.75 23.14 4.16
CA TYR A 28 15.21 24.44 3.77
C TYR A 28 13.73 24.28 3.42
N TYR A 29 12.88 25.02 4.11
CA TYR A 29 11.43 24.97 3.94
C TYR A 29 10.88 26.28 3.39
N ALA A 30 10.13 26.22 2.29
CA ALA A 30 9.44 27.38 1.74
C ALA A 30 7.92 27.31 1.98
N VAL A 31 7.31 28.48 2.16
CA VAL A 31 5.87 28.63 2.36
C VAL A 31 5.11 28.00 1.18
N ASN A 32 4.09 27.19 1.51
CA ASN A 32 3.25 26.45 0.56
C ASN A 32 3.98 25.42 -0.34
N LYS A 33 5.29 25.18 -0.13
CA LYS A 33 6.09 24.19 -0.88
C LYS A 33 6.70 23.12 0.01
N GLY A 34 6.85 23.38 1.32
CA GLY A 34 7.49 22.44 2.24
C GLY A 34 9.00 22.39 1.99
N LEU A 35 9.59 21.20 2.09
CA LEU A 35 11.02 20.99 1.93
C LEU A 35 11.44 21.23 0.47
N ILE A 36 12.30 22.23 0.25
CA ILE A 36 12.78 22.62 -1.09
C ILE A 36 14.26 22.28 -1.32
N LYS A 37 15.03 22.06 -0.25
CA LYS A 37 16.44 21.68 -0.32
C LYS A 37 16.84 20.95 0.96
N SER A 38 17.67 19.94 0.83
CA SER A 38 18.35 19.32 1.95
C SER A 38 19.85 19.19 1.67
N ILE A 39 20.65 19.33 2.72
CA ILE A 39 22.09 19.09 2.69
C ILE A 39 22.39 18.13 3.83
N TYR A 40 22.89 16.96 3.47
CA TYR A 40 23.43 15.98 4.40
C TYR A 40 24.95 16.10 4.34
N ASP A 41 25.56 16.60 5.40
CA ASP A 41 27.00 16.85 5.47
C ASP A 41 27.63 16.00 6.60
N ILE A 42 28.42 15.02 6.20
CA ILE A 42 29.28 14.24 7.10
C ILE A 42 30.74 14.46 6.68
N LYS A 43 31.68 14.22 7.60
CA LYS A 43 33.13 14.45 7.38
C LYS A 43 33.67 13.89 6.06
N THR A 44 33.10 12.81 5.55
CA THR A 44 33.55 12.11 4.34
C THR A 44 32.72 12.40 3.10
N MET A 45 31.52 12.98 3.24
CA MET A 45 30.56 13.09 2.15
C MET A 45 29.56 14.21 2.39
N LYS A 46 29.29 14.97 1.34
CA LYS A 46 28.24 15.97 1.30
C LYS A 46 27.25 15.63 0.19
N VAL A 47 26.00 15.37 0.54
CA VAL A 47 24.90 15.13 -0.41
C VAL A 47 23.97 16.33 -0.36
N THR A 48 23.67 16.90 -1.53
CA THR A 48 22.71 18.01 -1.65
C THR A 48 21.59 17.62 -2.60
N SER A 49 20.36 17.77 -2.13
CA SER A 49 19.14 17.57 -2.92
C SER A 49 18.38 18.89 -2.99
N THR A 50 18.03 19.33 -4.19
CA THR A 50 17.28 20.58 -4.42
C THR A 50 16.06 20.27 -5.27
N LEU A 51 14.92 20.87 -4.91
CA LEU A 51 13.67 20.72 -5.64
C LEU A 51 13.82 21.20 -7.08
N LYS A 52 13.63 20.28 -8.03
CA LYS A 52 13.73 20.56 -9.47
C LYS A 52 12.44 21.18 -10.01
N SER A 53 11.30 20.58 -9.72
CA SER A 53 9.99 21.04 -10.19
C SER A 53 8.90 20.60 -9.23
N ILE A 54 7.78 21.31 -9.24
CA ILE A 54 6.52 20.88 -8.65
C ILE A 54 5.55 20.75 -9.81
N GLU A 55 5.02 19.56 -10.02
CA GLU A 55 3.96 19.33 -11.01
C GLU A 55 2.62 19.25 -10.29
N GLU A 56 1.74 20.21 -10.57
CA GLU A 56 0.44 20.30 -9.93
C GLU A 56 -0.56 19.33 -10.56
N ASN A 57 -1.46 18.78 -9.73
CA ASN A 57 -2.54 17.89 -10.16
C ASN A 57 -2.07 16.62 -10.92
N MET A 58 -0.79 16.26 -10.79
CA MET A 58 -0.26 15.02 -11.34
C MET A 58 -0.75 13.82 -10.54
N ARG A 59 -1.26 12.82 -11.26
CA ARG A 59 -1.71 11.57 -10.67
C ARG A 59 -0.65 10.49 -10.85
N LEU A 60 -0.33 9.79 -9.77
CA LEU A 60 0.50 8.60 -9.81
C LEU A 60 -0.30 7.44 -10.41
N ASN A 61 0.13 6.96 -11.56
CA ASN A 61 -0.46 5.80 -12.21
C ASN A 61 0.36 4.54 -11.87
N GLN A 62 -0.27 3.54 -11.28
CA GLN A 62 0.36 2.26 -10.96
C GLN A 62 -0.40 1.12 -11.63
N SER A 63 0.33 0.19 -12.25
CA SER A 63 -0.25 -1.07 -12.72
C SER A 63 -0.16 -2.10 -11.60
N ILE A 64 -1.29 -2.69 -11.22
CA ILE A 64 -1.38 -3.72 -10.19
C ILE A 64 -1.91 -4.99 -10.82
N ARG A 65 -1.20 -6.10 -10.64
CA ARG A 65 -1.68 -7.42 -11.02
C ARG A 65 -2.74 -7.90 -10.04
N CYS A 66 -3.98 -8.01 -10.49
CA CYS A 66 -5.11 -8.41 -9.69
C CYS A 66 -5.49 -9.86 -10.00
N TYR A 67 -5.40 -10.73 -9.00
CA TYR A 67 -5.72 -12.15 -9.11
C TYR A 67 -7.19 -12.40 -8.76
N TYR A 68 -7.82 -13.39 -9.38
CA TYR A 68 -9.21 -13.76 -9.10
C TYR A 68 -9.49 -15.23 -9.46
N PRO A 69 -10.39 -15.93 -8.73
CA PRO A 69 -10.76 -17.29 -9.07
C PRO A 69 -11.88 -17.33 -10.11
N ASP A 70 -11.86 -18.33 -10.99
CA ASP A 70 -13.03 -18.70 -11.79
C ASP A 70 -13.96 -19.67 -11.06
N GLU A 71 -15.03 -20.11 -11.74
CA GLU A 71 -16.03 -21.04 -11.19
C GLU A 71 -15.46 -22.44 -10.87
N ASN A 72 -14.30 -22.79 -11.43
CA ASN A 72 -13.61 -24.05 -11.20
C ASN A 72 -12.43 -23.88 -10.21
N TYR A 73 -12.40 -22.79 -9.44
CA TYR A 73 -11.36 -22.45 -8.47
C TYR A 73 -9.98 -22.15 -9.08
N LYS A 74 -9.88 -22.02 -10.41
CA LYS A 74 -8.61 -21.68 -11.06
C LYS A 74 -8.35 -20.19 -10.92
N ILE A 75 -7.15 -19.84 -10.47
CA ILE A 75 -6.73 -18.45 -10.32
C ILE A 75 -6.25 -17.89 -11.66
N HIS A 76 -6.83 -16.77 -12.06
CA HIS A 76 -6.44 -15.95 -13.19
C HIS A 76 -5.90 -14.60 -12.69
N TYR A 77 -5.30 -13.82 -13.58
CA TYR A 77 -4.88 -12.46 -13.25
C TYR A 77 -5.12 -11.49 -14.41
N GLU A 78 -5.39 -10.24 -14.05
CA GLU A 78 -5.39 -9.11 -14.98
C GLU A 78 -4.66 -7.93 -14.35
N ASP A 79 -3.86 -7.23 -15.16
CA ASP A 79 -3.22 -6.00 -14.71
C ASP A 79 -4.25 -4.85 -14.77
N LYS A 80 -4.46 -4.18 -13.64
CA LYS A 80 -5.37 -3.04 -13.48
C LYS A 80 -4.59 -1.79 -13.13
N LYS A 81 -4.93 -0.71 -13.84
CA LYS A 81 -4.36 0.61 -13.58
C LYS A 81 -5.09 1.24 -12.39
N LEU A 82 -4.38 1.44 -11.28
CA LEU A 82 -4.80 2.34 -10.21
C LEU A 82 -4.19 3.72 -10.42
N THR A 83 -4.94 4.74 -10.03
CA THR A 83 -4.56 6.14 -10.16
C THR A 83 -4.72 6.80 -8.80
N PHE A 84 -3.66 7.45 -8.33
CA PHE A 84 -3.60 8.07 -7.02
C PHE A 84 -3.27 9.56 -7.14
N SER A 85 -4.03 10.38 -6.43
CA SER A 85 -3.68 11.76 -6.08
C SER A 85 -2.85 11.77 -4.79
N THR A 86 -2.16 12.88 -4.52
CA THR A 86 -1.45 13.07 -3.25
C THR A 86 -2.41 12.88 -2.07
N ASN A 87 -2.02 12.04 -1.10
CA ASN A 87 -2.80 11.67 0.08
C ASN A 87 -4.02 10.75 -0.16
N ASP A 88 -4.17 10.18 -1.35
CA ASP A 88 -5.17 9.14 -1.55
C ASP A 88 -4.86 7.91 -0.66
N ILE A 89 -5.91 7.32 -0.09
CA ILE A 89 -5.78 6.21 0.85
C ILE A 89 -5.78 4.89 0.09
N THR A 90 -4.64 4.21 0.04
CA THR A 90 -4.44 2.95 -0.70
C THR A 90 -5.51 1.89 -0.39
N LYS A 91 -5.88 1.73 0.89
CA LYS A 91 -6.89 0.73 1.30
C LYS A 91 -8.26 0.95 0.63
N ILE A 92 -8.63 2.21 0.36
CA ILE A 92 -9.89 2.53 -0.32
C ILE A 92 -9.82 2.12 -1.79
N ALA A 93 -8.71 2.41 -2.45
CA ALA A 93 -8.50 2.02 -3.85
C ALA A 93 -8.51 0.49 -4.02
N ILE A 94 -7.82 -0.24 -3.15
CA ILE A 94 -7.80 -1.71 -3.14
C ILE A 94 -9.18 -2.29 -2.80
N GLN A 95 -9.89 -1.74 -1.81
CA GLN A 95 -11.25 -2.17 -1.49
C GLN A 95 -12.17 -2.01 -2.70
N ASN A 96 -12.11 -0.88 -3.38
CA ASN A 96 -12.93 -0.62 -4.57
C ASN A 96 -12.54 -1.54 -5.72
N LEU A 97 -11.25 -1.83 -5.91
CA LEU A 97 -10.78 -2.82 -6.89
C LEU A 97 -11.41 -4.18 -6.61
N PHE A 98 -11.26 -4.70 -5.39
CA PHE A 98 -11.76 -6.04 -5.03
C PHE A 98 -13.28 -6.18 -5.02
N LYS A 99 -14.02 -5.07 -4.84
CA LYS A 99 -15.48 -5.04 -4.96
C LYS A 99 -15.98 -5.05 -6.40
N ASN A 100 -15.20 -4.55 -7.34
CA ASN A 100 -15.68 -4.32 -8.71
C ASN A 100 -14.99 -5.21 -9.74
N PHE A 101 -13.91 -5.90 -9.38
CA PHE A 101 -13.16 -6.80 -10.24
C PHE A 101 -13.53 -8.27 -9.97
N PRO A 102 -13.67 -9.13 -11.01
CA PRO A 102 -13.53 -8.87 -12.45
C PRO A 102 -14.78 -8.30 -13.15
N GLY A 103 -15.82 -7.89 -12.40
CA GLY A 103 -16.95 -7.11 -12.94
C GLY A 103 -18.13 -7.92 -13.49
N ASN A 104 -18.03 -9.26 -13.54
CA ASN A 104 -19.10 -10.18 -13.95
C ASN A 104 -19.72 -10.94 -12.76
N ASN A 105 -19.48 -10.48 -11.52
CA ASN A 105 -19.76 -11.15 -10.23
C ASN A 105 -19.10 -12.53 -10.03
N LYS A 106 -18.58 -13.17 -11.08
CA LYS A 106 -17.85 -14.43 -11.00
C LYS A 106 -16.40 -14.12 -10.60
N GLY A 107 -15.99 -14.57 -9.41
CA GLY A 107 -14.63 -14.30 -8.91
C GLY A 107 -14.45 -12.95 -8.21
N GLN A 108 -15.55 -12.27 -7.83
CA GLN A 108 -15.48 -11.07 -7.00
C GLN A 108 -14.87 -11.41 -5.64
N LEU A 109 -13.87 -10.63 -5.21
CA LEU A 109 -13.10 -10.92 -3.99
C LEU A 109 -13.74 -10.37 -2.71
N LEU A 110 -14.41 -9.21 -2.81
CA LEU A 110 -15.11 -8.59 -1.69
C LEU A 110 -16.57 -8.34 -2.02
N GLY A 111 -17.45 -8.77 -1.12
CA GLY A 111 -18.86 -8.40 -1.16
C GLY A 111 -19.09 -6.89 -0.94
N LYS A 112 -20.30 -6.43 -1.26
CA LYS A 112 -20.64 -4.99 -1.31
C LYS A 112 -20.47 -4.30 0.04
N ASN A 113 -20.76 -4.96 1.17
CA ASN A 113 -20.67 -4.34 2.50
C ASN A 113 -19.39 -4.71 3.25
N VAL A 114 -18.43 -5.36 2.59
CA VAL A 114 -17.11 -5.61 3.18
C VAL A 114 -16.28 -4.32 3.15
N THR A 115 -15.55 -4.05 4.23
CA THR A 115 -14.62 -2.91 4.30
C THR A 115 -13.23 -3.39 4.67
N ILE A 116 -12.21 -2.66 4.20
CA ILE A 116 -10.83 -2.82 4.67
C ILE A 116 -10.62 -1.81 5.81
N ASN A 117 -10.60 -2.31 7.03
CA ASN A 117 -10.41 -1.52 8.25
C ASN A 117 -8.97 -0.97 8.30
N SER A 118 -7.97 -1.79 7.98
CA SER A 118 -6.56 -1.38 7.89
C SER A 118 -5.80 -2.13 6.79
N LEU A 119 -4.78 -1.49 6.23
CA LEU A 119 -3.86 -2.07 5.25
C LEU A 119 -2.50 -1.37 5.39
N TYR A 120 -1.45 -2.12 5.75
CA TYR A 120 -0.10 -1.56 5.91
C TYR A 120 0.98 -2.63 5.79
N LEU A 121 2.17 -2.22 5.36
CA LEU A 121 3.39 -3.03 5.45
C LEU A 121 3.97 -2.85 6.86
N ASN A 122 4.20 -3.95 7.57
CA ASN A 122 4.77 -3.94 8.91
C ASN A 122 6.30 -4.16 8.87
N ASP A 123 6.97 -3.80 9.96
CA ASP A 123 8.44 -3.89 10.08
C ASP A 123 8.98 -5.33 10.02
N ASP A 124 8.12 -6.33 10.27
CA ASP A 124 8.45 -7.75 10.12
C ASP A 124 8.45 -8.25 8.66
N GLY A 125 8.20 -7.35 7.70
CA GLY A 125 8.18 -7.65 6.27
C GLY A 125 6.90 -8.33 5.79
N MET A 126 5.82 -8.32 6.58
CA MET A 126 4.50 -8.82 6.18
C MET A 126 3.54 -7.65 5.93
N VAL A 127 2.59 -7.86 5.01
CA VAL A 127 1.47 -6.93 4.87
C VAL A 127 0.32 -7.36 5.76
N TYR A 128 -0.17 -6.43 6.56
CA TYR A 128 -1.31 -6.60 7.45
C TYR A 128 -2.55 -6.03 6.77
N ILE A 129 -3.60 -6.83 6.69
CA ILE A 129 -4.89 -6.43 6.16
C ILE A 129 -6.01 -6.88 7.10
N ASP A 130 -6.79 -5.92 7.58
CA ASP A 130 -7.94 -6.19 8.44
C ASP A 130 -9.24 -5.91 7.68
N PHE A 131 -10.12 -6.91 7.63
CA PHE A 131 -11.43 -6.79 7.01
C PHE A 131 -12.52 -6.65 8.08
N SER A 132 -13.67 -6.08 7.70
CA SER A 132 -14.87 -6.13 8.55
C SER A 132 -15.44 -7.55 8.64
N SER A 133 -16.19 -7.84 9.70
CA SER A 133 -16.88 -9.15 9.85
C SER A 133 -17.84 -9.52 8.71
N ASN A 134 -18.24 -8.57 7.86
CA ASN A 134 -18.99 -8.86 6.65
C ASN A 134 -18.19 -9.70 5.64
N PHE A 135 -16.85 -9.71 5.72
CA PHE A 135 -16.01 -10.46 4.80
C PHE A 135 -16.38 -11.94 4.76
N VAL A 136 -16.41 -12.60 5.91
CA VAL A 136 -16.79 -14.01 6.02
C VAL A 136 -18.29 -14.25 5.88
N LYS A 137 -19.13 -13.27 6.25
CA LYS A 137 -20.59 -13.40 6.15
C LYS A 137 -21.08 -13.32 4.70
N GLU A 138 -20.49 -12.44 3.90
CA GLU A 138 -20.82 -12.27 2.49
C GLU A 138 -20.07 -13.25 1.59
N MET A 139 -18.95 -13.80 2.07
CA MET A 139 -18.29 -14.95 1.46
C MET A 139 -19.14 -16.21 1.68
N ASN A 140 -20.26 -16.29 0.98
CA ASN A 140 -21.17 -17.44 0.99
C ASN A 140 -20.61 -18.55 0.10
N ALA A 141 -19.51 -19.16 0.51
CA ALA A 141 -18.76 -20.11 -0.30
C ALA A 141 -18.28 -21.34 0.48
N GLY A 142 -18.17 -22.47 -0.21
CA GLY A 142 -17.54 -23.68 0.34
C GLY A 142 -16.02 -23.51 0.49
N SER A 143 -15.38 -24.41 1.24
CA SER A 143 -13.95 -24.38 1.57
C SER A 143 -13.01 -24.16 0.37
N GLY A 144 -13.31 -24.76 -0.78
CA GLY A 144 -12.52 -24.63 -2.00
C GLY A 144 -12.55 -23.20 -2.57
N PHE A 145 -13.73 -22.62 -2.70
CA PHE A 145 -13.87 -21.24 -3.21
C PHE A 145 -13.32 -20.22 -2.22
N GLU A 146 -13.53 -20.43 -0.92
CA GLU A 146 -12.95 -19.61 0.14
C GLU A 146 -11.43 -19.57 0.02
N SER A 147 -10.78 -20.74 -0.14
CA SER A 147 -9.33 -20.83 -0.32
C SER A 147 -8.86 -20.04 -1.55
N ALA A 148 -9.61 -20.14 -2.66
CA ALA A 148 -9.29 -19.47 -3.91
C ALA A 148 -9.45 -17.93 -3.82
N ILE A 149 -10.45 -17.44 -3.08
CA ILE A 149 -10.61 -16.00 -2.78
C ILE A 149 -9.44 -15.50 -1.93
N LEU A 150 -9.11 -16.22 -0.85
CA LEU A 150 -8.01 -15.84 0.03
C LEU A 150 -6.68 -15.83 -0.72
N GLU A 151 -6.40 -16.85 -1.53
CA GLU A 151 -5.21 -16.91 -2.37
C GLU A 151 -5.15 -15.73 -3.35
N SER A 152 -6.27 -15.38 -4.00
CA SER A 152 -6.33 -14.23 -4.91
C SER A 152 -6.04 -12.89 -4.23
N ILE A 153 -6.59 -12.69 -3.04
CA ILE A 153 -6.32 -11.51 -2.20
C ILE A 153 -4.84 -11.49 -1.81
N VAL A 154 -4.31 -12.61 -1.29
CA VAL A 154 -2.92 -12.72 -0.81
C VAL A 154 -1.93 -12.48 -1.94
N ASN A 155 -2.16 -13.07 -3.11
CA ASN A 155 -1.31 -12.88 -4.28
C ASN A 155 -1.34 -11.44 -4.80
N THR A 156 -2.52 -10.81 -4.83
CA THR A 156 -2.65 -9.40 -5.25
C THR A 156 -1.91 -8.46 -4.29
N ILE A 157 -2.16 -8.60 -2.98
CA ILE A 157 -1.54 -7.76 -1.95
C ILE A 157 -0.03 -8.02 -1.87
N GLY A 158 0.37 -9.28 -1.85
CA GLY A 158 1.76 -9.68 -1.79
C GLY A 158 2.57 -9.15 -2.96
N LYS A 159 2.07 -9.28 -4.19
CA LYS A 159 2.73 -8.75 -5.39
C LYS A 159 2.80 -7.23 -5.36
N TYR A 160 1.75 -6.54 -4.91
CA TYR A 160 1.71 -5.09 -4.86
C TYR A 160 2.76 -4.50 -3.89
N TYR A 161 2.94 -5.11 -2.72
CA TYR A 161 3.90 -4.66 -1.72
C TYR A 161 5.29 -5.33 -1.83
N GLY A 162 5.46 -6.30 -2.74
CA GLY A 162 6.72 -7.03 -2.90
C GLY A 162 7.05 -7.93 -1.71
N VAL A 163 6.03 -8.53 -1.07
CA VAL A 163 6.19 -9.43 0.09
C VAL A 163 5.70 -10.83 -0.23
N ASN A 164 6.19 -11.82 0.53
CA ASN A 164 5.79 -13.23 0.39
C ASN A 164 4.75 -13.69 1.43
N LYS A 165 4.34 -12.79 2.33
CA LYS A 165 3.49 -13.11 3.48
C LYS A 165 2.46 -12.01 3.71
N VAL A 166 1.21 -12.41 3.89
CA VAL A 166 0.09 -11.50 4.21
C VAL A 166 -0.61 -12.00 5.47
N TYR A 167 -0.73 -11.13 6.46
CA TYR A 167 -1.44 -11.39 7.70
C TYR A 167 -2.87 -10.84 7.59
N ILE A 168 -3.86 -11.73 7.61
CA ILE A 168 -5.27 -11.38 7.45
C ILE A 168 -5.98 -11.47 8.80
N THR A 169 -6.72 -10.42 9.14
CA THR A 169 -7.60 -10.37 10.31
C THR A 169 -9.02 -9.97 9.96
N ILE A 170 -9.95 -10.24 10.88
CA ILE A 170 -11.34 -9.83 10.82
C ILE A 170 -11.68 -9.10 12.10
N ASP A 171 -12.06 -7.82 12.00
CA ASP A 171 -12.32 -6.94 13.15
C ASP A 171 -11.22 -7.03 14.23
N ASN A 172 -9.95 -6.96 13.79
CA ASN A 172 -8.72 -7.08 14.58
C ASN A 172 -8.50 -8.44 15.27
N LYS A 173 -9.23 -9.47 14.89
CA LYS A 173 -9.04 -10.85 15.39
C LYS A 173 -8.41 -11.72 14.30
N PRO A 174 -7.64 -12.76 14.67
CA PRO A 174 -7.11 -13.71 13.69
C PRO A 174 -8.20 -14.23 12.76
N TYR A 175 -7.85 -14.44 11.50
CA TYR A 175 -8.81 -14.94 10.51
C TYR A 175 -9.47 -16.23 10.97
N SER A 176 -10.79 -16.26 10.94
CA SER A 176 -11.58 -17.44 11.27
C SER A 176 -12.87 -17.44 10.45
N SER A 177 -13.11 -18.56 9.78
CA SER A 177 -14.32 -18.86 9.02
C SER A 177 -14.88 -20.24 9.43
N GLY A 178 -15.83 -20.77 8.66
CA GLY A 178 -16.31 -22.14 8.82
C GLY A 178 -15.31 -23.22 8.41
N HIS A 179 -14.28 -22.91 7.61
CA HIS A 179 -13.35 -23.92 7.07
C HIS A 179 -11.89 -23.65 7.39
N ILE A 180 -11.51 -22.39 7.60
CA ILE A 180 -10.12 -21.97 7.81
C ILE A 180 -10.04 -21.17 9.11
N VAL A 181 -9.10 -21.55 9.97
CA VAL A 181 -8.79 -20.83 11.21
C VAL A 181 -7.29 -20.59 11.24
N LYS A 182 -6.90 -19.35 11.54
CA LYS A 182 -5.52 -18.94 11.77
C LYS A 182 -5.32 -18.59 13.23
N ALA A 183 -4.24 -19.09 13.82
CA ALA A 183 -3.81 -18.62 15.14
C ALA A 183 -3.21 -17.21 15.04
N LYS A 184 -3.11 -16.53 16.18
CA LYS A 184 -2.47 -15.20 16.24
C LYS A 184 -1.04 -15.28 15.72
N GLY A 185 -0.70 -14.39 14.78
CA GLY A 185 0.61 -14.35 14.14
C GLY A 185 0.80 -15.31 12.95
N GLU A 186 -0.17 -16.19 12.68
CA GLU A 186 -0.13 -16.99 11.45
C GLU A 186 -0.55 -16.18 10.23
N TYR A 187 0.17 -16.39 9.13
CA TYR A 187 -0.02 -15.67 7.87
C TYR A 187 -0.44 -16.60 6.74
N PHE A 188 -0.82 -16.00 5.63
CA PHE A 188 -1.00 -16.63 4.34
C PHE A 188 0.26 -16.37 3.49
N LYS A 189 0.67 -17.37 2.72
CA LYS A 189 1.84 -17.28 1.83
C LYS A 189 1.39 -16.90 0.42
N VAL A 190 2.16 -16.04 -0.23
CA VAL A 190 2.02 -15.76 -1.66
C VAL A 190 2.46 -16.99 -2.44
N THR A 191 1.65 -17.40 -3.41
CA THR A 191 1.84 -18.61 -4.23
C THR A 191 2.11 -18.28 -5.69
N CYS A 192 1.84 -17.06 -6.13
CA CYS A 192 2.10 -16.62 -7.49
C CYS A 192 3.58 -16.26 -7.72
N GLU A 193 4.06 -16.46 -8.95
CA GLU A 193 5.36 -15.98 -9.43
C GLU A 193 5.30 -14.51 -9.93
#